data_AF-A0A934PXQ5-F1
#
_entry.id   AF-A0A934PXQ5-F1
#
_cell.length_a   1.000
_cell.length_b   1.000
_cell.length_c   1.000
_cell.angle_alpha   90.00
_cell.angle_beta   90.00
_cell.angle_gamma   90.00
#
_symmetry.space_group_name_H-M   'P 1'
#
loop_
_entity.id
_entity.type
_entity.pdbx_description
1 polymer ?
#
loop_
_entity_poly.entity_id
_entity_poly.type
_entity_poly.pdbx_seq_one_letter_code
_entity_poly.pdbx_strand_id
1 'polypeptide(L)'
;MEQIAGPVFGYYLACYTVETGDGHFGYARLYATCPRGVWDDDKPLRKIVAGPFGDETAAMQGILARSERKLARRAALRSDWAMLDSQLSALR
;
A
#
# COMPACT_ATOMS: atom_id res chain seq x y z
N MET A 1 -13.46 -1.25 10.90
CA MET A 1 -12.38 -0.25 11.16
C MET A 1 -11.97 0.51 9.90
N GLU A 2 -11.57 1.78 10.03
CA GLU A 2 -11.09 2.66 8.94
C GLU A 2 -9.85 3.45 9.38
N GLN A 3 -8.90 3.69 8.47
CA GLN A 3 -7.67 4.42 8.75
C GLN A 3 -7.05 5.02 7.49
N ILE A 4 -6.52 6.25 7.57
CA ILE A 4 -5.55 6.76 6.60
C ILE A 4 -4.14 6.56 7.16
N ALA A 5 -3.24 6.00 6.35
CA ALA A 5 -1.85 5.75 6.70
C ALA A 5 -0.90 6.37 5.67
N GLY A 6 0.24 6.88 6.14
CA GLY A 6 1.33 7.36 5.31
C GLY A 6 1.83 8.77 5.65
N PRO A 7 2.78 9.28 4.86
CA PRO A 7 3.30 8.67 3.63
C PRO A 7 4.14 7.40 3.86
N VAL A 8 3.87 6.34 3.10
CA VAL A 8 4.63 5.07 3.06
C VAL A 8 5.30 4.95 1.69
N PHE A 9 6.62 5.00 1.63
CA PHE A 9 7.40 5.08 0.36
C PHE A 9 6.88 6.17 -0.61
N GLY A 10 6.44 7.31 -0.07
CA GLY A 10 5.91 8.43 -0.85
C GLY A 10 4.45 8.30 -1.30
N TYR A 11 3.69 7.35 -0.76
CA TYR A 11 2.26 7.18 -1.07
C TYR A 11 1.40 7.20 0.19
N TYR A 12 0.13 7.54 0.04
CA TYR A 12 -0.87 7.47 1.10
C TYR A 12 -1.79 6.27 0.88
N LEU A 13 -2.26 5.68 1.98
CA LEU A 13 -3.14 4.52 2.00
C LEU A 13 -4.44 4.91 2.71
N ALA A 14 -5.57 4.74 2.06
CA ALA A 14 -6.88 4.75 2.69
C ALA A 14 -7.31 3.30 2.90
N CYS A 15 -7.31 2.86 4.16
CA CYS A 15 -7.52 1.49 4.59
C CYS A 15 -8.88 1.34 5.28
N TYR A 16 -9.58 0.25 4.97
CA TYR A 16 -10.81 -0.14 5.67
C TYR A 16 -10.89 -1.66 5.78
N THR A 17 -11.68 -2.13 6.74
CA THR A 17 -11.97 -3.55 6.92
C THR A 17 -13.43 -3.85 6.65
N VAL A 18 -13.70 -5.05 6.15
CA VAL A 18 -15.05 -5.58 5.90
C VAL A 18 -15.14 -6.96 6.53
N GLU A 19 -16.17 -7.19 7.32
CA GLU A 19 -16.52 -8.52 7.83
C GLU A 19 -17.31 -9.30 6.77
N THR A 20 -16.95 -10.57 6.58
CA THR A 20 -17.65 -11.52 5.72
C THR A 20 -17.87 -12.83 6.47
N GLY A 21 -18.61 -13.77 5.88
CA GLY A 21 -18.81 -15.10 6.46
C GLY A 21 -17.52 -15.91 6.66
N ASP A 22 -16.44 -15.56 5.95
CA ASP A 22 -15.13 -16.22 6.03
C ASP A 22 -14.15 -15.50 6.98
N GLY A 23 -14.55 -14.39 7.60
CA GLY A 23 -13.73 -13.57 8.48
C GLY A 23 -13.60 -12.12 7.98
N HIS A 24 -12.55 -11.42 8.42
CA HIS A 24 -12.34 -10.01 8.08
C HIS A 24 -11.35 -9.84 6.93
N PHE A 25 -11.70 -8.99 5.97
CA PHE A 25 -10.82 -8.56 4.89
C PHE A 25 -10.39 -7.11 5.08
N GLY A 26 -9.11 -6.84 4.88
CA GLY A 26 -8.56 -5.50 4.81
C GLY A 26 -8.39 -5.04 3.38
N TYR A 27 -8.80 -3.82 3.08
CA TYR A 27 -8.69 -3.17 1.78
C TYR A 27 -7.89 -1.88 1.93
N ALA A 28 -7.03 -1.59 0.96
CA ALA A 28 -6.32 -0.33 0.89
C ALA A 28 -6.39 0.26 -0.52
N ARG A 29 -6.71 1.55 -0.58
CA ARG A 29 -6.61 2.37 -1.79
C ARG A 29 -5.35 3.23 -1.68
N LEU A 30 -4.49 3.16 -2.70
CA LEU A 30 -3.20 3.86 -2.75
C LEU A 30 -3.34 5.19 -3.51
N TYR A 31 -2.81 6.27 -2.95
CA TYR A 31 -2.86 7.63 -3.53
C TYR A 31 -1.47 8.26 -3.59
N ALA A 32 -1.26 9.15 -4.56
CA ALA A 32 -0.06 9.98 -4.66
C ALA A 32 -0.09 11.15 -3.64
N THR A 33 -1.29 11.64 -3.33
CA THR A 33 -1.55 12.72 -2.38
C THR A 33 -2.38 12.19 -1.22
N CYS A 34 -2.34 12.87 -0.07
CA CYS A 34 -3.15 12.46 1.07
C CYS A 34 -4.64 12.62 0.73
N PRO A 35 -5.45 11.54 0.77
CA PRO A 35 -6.88 11.65 0.56
C PRO A 35 -7.55 12.33 1.76
N ARG A 36 -8.74 12.90 1.57
CA ARG A 36 -9.49 13.55 2.66
C ARG A 36 -10.19 12.56 3.58
N GLY A 37 -10.41 11.33 3.10
CA GLY A 37 -11.13 10.28 3.80
C GLY A 37 -10.83 8.91 3.20
N VAL A 38 -11.19 7.84 3.91
CA VAL A 38 -11.05 6.47 3.39
C VAL A 38 -11.97 6.19 2.20
N TRP A 39 -13.08 6.92 2.16
CA TRP A 39 -14.09 6.87 1.10
C TRP A 39 -13.87 7.92 0.01
N ASP A 40 -12.72 8.59 -0.04
CA ASP A 40 -12.45 9.58 -1.08
C ASP A 40 -12.54 8.93 -2.47
N ASP A 41 -13.31 9.57 -3.36
CA ASP A 41 -13.59 9.09 -4.72
C ASP A 41 -12.53 9.55 -5.72
N ASP A 42 -11.53 10.30 -5.26
CA ASP A 42 -10.32 10.55 -6.01
C ASP A 42 -9.73 9.25 -6.56
N LYS A 43 -9.23 9.31 -7.80
CA LYS A 43 -8.84 8.12 -8.58
C LYS A 43 -7.62 7.43 -7.92
N PRO A 44 -7.78 6.29 -7.22
CA PRO A 44 -6.66 5.66 -6.55
C PRO A 44 -5.72 5.06 -7.59
N LEU A 45 -4.42 5.13 -7.35
CA LEU A 45 -3.40 4.53 -8.21
C LEU A 45 -3.53 3.00 -8.23
N ARG A 46 -3.94 2.41 -7.11
CA ARG A 46 -4.06 0.96 -6.95
C ARG A 46 -4.97 0.60 -5.77
N LYS A 47 -5.61 -0.56 -5.87
CA LYS A 47 -6.29 -1.22 -4.76
C LYS A 47 -5.48 -2.44 -4.30
N ILE A 48 -5.41 -2.66 -2.99
CA ILE A 48 -4.73 -3.79 -2.35
C ILE A 48 -5.75 -4.45 -1.42
N VAL A 49 -5.73 -5.78 -1.37
CA VAL A 49 -6.61 -6.58 -0.50
C VAL A 49 -5.74 -7.58 0.28
N ALA A 50 -6.10 -7.81 1.54
CA ALA A 50 -5.53 -8.82 2.43
C ALA A 50 -6.66 -9.51 3.21
N GLY A 51 -6.53 -10.82 3.44
CA GLY A 51 -7.48 -11.61 4.23
C GLY A 51 -7.74 -12.98 3.62
N PRO A 52 -8.62 -13.78 4.26
CA PRO A 52 -9.35 -13.45 5.48
C PRO A 52 -8.48 -13.43 6.75
N PHE A 53 -8.94 -12.74 7.79
CA PHE A 53 -8.35 -12.65 9.14
C PHE A 53 -9.41 -12.91 10.22
N GLY A 54 -8.96 -13.28 11.42
CA GLY A 54 -9.85 -13.63 12.54
C GLY A 54 -10.64 -12.47 13.13
N ASP A 55 -10.13 -11.24 13.04
CA ASP A 55 -10.78 -10.04 13.56
C ASP A 55 -10.42 -8.79 12.73
N GLU A 56 -11.13 -7.68 12.99
CA GLU A 56 -10.91 -6.43 12.26
C GLU A 56 -9.54 -5.81 12.51
N THR A 57 -8.92 -6.02 13.67
CA THR A 57 -7.61 -5.46 14.01
C THR A 57 -6.52 -6.18 13.23
N ALA A 58 -6.57 -7.51 13.19
CA ALA A 58 -5.69 -8.36 12.38
C ALA A 58 -5.84 -8.03 10.89
N ALA A 59 -7.06 -7.75 10.42
CA ALA A 59 -7.28 -7.31 9.04
C ALA A 59 -6.64 -5.96 8.73
N MET A 60 -6.74 -4.98 9.64
CA MET A 60 -6.09 -3.67 9.48
C MET A 60 -4.56 -3.79 9.45
N GLN A 61 -3.98 -4.52 10.41
CA GLN A 61 -2.53 -4.75 10.45
C GLN A 61 -2.06 -5.53 9.22
N GLY A 62 -2.82 -6.52 8.79
CA GLY A 62 -2.54 -7.35 7.63
C GLY A 62 -2.51 -6.54 6.32
N ILE A 63 -3.47 -5.62 6.12
CA ILE A 63 -3.49 -4.79 4.92
C ILE A 63 -2.38 -3.74 4.92
N LEU A 64 -2.04 -3.15 6.07
CA LEU A 64 -0.91 -2.23 6.19
C LEU A 64 0.41 -2.93 5.85
N ALA A 65 0.69 -4.07 6.49
CA ALA A 65 1.92 -4.83 6.25
C ALA A 65 2.01 -5.34 4.79
N ARG A 66 0.89 -5.77 4.19
CA ARG A 66 0.87 -6.18 2.77
C ARG A 66 1.13 -5.00 1.83
N SER A 67 0.59 -3.84 2.14
CA SER A 67 0.77 -2.62 1.35
C SER A 67 2.21 -2.16 1.40
N GLU A 68 2.81 -2.10 2.61
CA GLU A 68 4.21 -1.76 2.81
C GLU A 68 5.14 -2.71 2.04
N ARG A 69 4.96 -4.04 2.16
CA ARG A 69 5.76 -5.02 1.38
C ARG A 69 5.66 -4.81 -0.13
N LYS A 70 4.48 -4.45 -0.65
CA LYS A 70 4.29 -4.17 -2.08
C LYS A 70 5.03 -2.89 -2.51
N LEU A 71 4.98 -1.85 -1.68
CA LEU A 71 5.65 -0.59 -1.96
C LEU A 71 7.17 -0.72 -1.84
N ALA A 72 7.67 -1.39 -0.80
CA ALA A 72 9.08 -1.69 -0.60
C ALA A 72 9.68 -2.44 -1.81
N ARG A 73 9.00 -3.49 -2.30
CA ARG A 73 9.43 -4.21 -3.52
C ARG A 73 9.50 -3.31 -4.74
N ARG A 74 8.55 -2.38 -4.90
CA ARG A 74 8.55 -1.43 -6.03
C ARG A 74 9.66 -0.39 -5.89
N ALA A 75 9.95 0.06 -4.67
CA ALA A 75 11.05 0.97 -4.39
C ALA A 75 12.40 0.33 -4.69
N ALA A 76 12.63 -0.91 -4.23
CA ALA A 76 13.84 -1.67 -4.50
C ALA A 76 14.10 -1.80 -6.01
N LEU A 77 13.09 -2.22 -6.79
CA LEU A 77 13.21 -2.31 -8.24
C LEU A 77 13.61 -0.98 -8.90
N ARG A 78 13.08 0.17 -8.43
CA ARG A 78 13.48 1.48 -8.96
C ARG A 78 14.95 1.81 -8.64
N SER A 79 15.41 1.45 -7.44
CA SER A 79 16.78 1.70 -7.01
C SER A 79 17.79 0.84 -7.76
N ASP A 80 17.46 -0.43 -8.02
CA ASP A 80 18.34 -1.35 -8.74
C ASP A 80 18.62 -0.87 -10.17
N TRP A 81 17.59 -0.37 -10.87
CA TRP A 81 17.77 0.25 -12.19
C TRP A 81 18.59 1.54 -12.13
N ALA A 82 18.36 2.38 -11.12
CA ALA A 82 19.13 3.61 -10.96
C ALA A 82 20.63 3.36 -10.73
N MET A 83 20.99 2.28 -10.03
CA MET A 83 22.40 1.88 -9.83
C MET A 83 23.05 1.32 -11.10
N LEU A 84 22.31 0.53 -11.89
CA LEU A 84 22.81 0.00 -13.16
C LEU A 84 23.08 1.13 -14.18
N ASP A 85 22.18 2.11 -14.28
CA ASP A 85 22.34 3.26 -15.18
C ASP A 85 23.52 4.17 -14.77
N SER A 86 23.77 4.33 -13.47
CA SER A 86 24.91 5.14 -13.00
C SER A 86 26.25 4.47 -13.29
N GLN A 87 26.34 3.14 -13.20
CA GLN A 87 27.56 2.40 -13.52
C GLN A 87 27.87 2.41 -15.02
N LEU A 88 26.85 2.34 -15.89
CA LEU A 88 27.03 2.45 -17.34
C LEU A 88 27.45 3.87 -17.77
N SER A 89 27.01 4.90 -17.05
CA SER A 89 27.38 6.30 -17.34
C SER A 89 28.80 6.65 -16.88
N ALA A 90 29.34 5.96 -15.87
CA ALA A 90 30.70 6.16 -15.34
C ALA A 90 31.80 5.42 -16.11
N LEU A 91 31.42 4.59 -17.08
CA LEU A 91 32.33 3.82 -17.96
C LEU A 91 32.55 4.49 -19.33
N ARG A 92 32.12 5.75 -19.50
CA ARG A 92 32.36 6.59 -20.68
C ARG A 92 33.33 7.72 -20.33
#